data_AF-A0A1H3PF54-F1
#
_entry.id   AF-A0A1H3PF54-F1
#
_cell.length_a   1.000
_cell.length_b   1.000
_cell.length_c   1.000
_cell.angle_alpha   90.00
_cell.angle_beta   90.00
_cell.angle_gamma   90.00
#
_symmetry.space_group_name_H-M   'P 1'
#
loop_
_entity.id
_entity.type
_entity.pdbx_description
1 polymer ?
#
loop_
_entity_poly.entity_id
_entity_poly.type
_entity_poly.pdbx_seq_one_letter_code
_entity_poly.pdbx_strand_id
1 'polypeptide(L)'
;MASKAIASIGTGHHPKTFLSLYCTTDQAITPHAAGRVLARHGAKLEIQTWCRKCRAQVSYITDELPAGYQVYQVRVTGEDGPHLPAELRPVPYLEEEFEVAATSPQDAHERADFAHSLRFTGHLTHFYINGEVHLDERF
;
A
#
# COMPACT_ATOMS: atom_id res chain seq x y z
N MET A 1 -24.37 6.99 -5.53
CA MET A 1 -23.85 5.65 -5.22
C MET A 1 -22.82 5.83 -4.12
N ALA A 2 -23.08 5.33 -2.91
CA ALA A 2 -22.20 5.55 -1.76
C ALA A 2 -21.10 4.49 -1.73
N SER A 3 -19.86 4.89 -2.02
CA SER A 3 -18.69 4.08 -1.70
C SER A 3 -18.54 4.07 -0.18
N LYS A 4 -18.96 2.96 0.45
CA LYS A 4 -18.61 2.68 1.84
C LYS A 4 -17.10 2.47 1.90
N ALA A 5 -16.37 3.54 2.19
CA ALA A 5 -14.98 3.44 2.56
C ALA A 5 -14.90 2.59 3.85
N ILE A 6 -14.09 1.54 3.76
CA ILE A 6 -13.87 0.54 4.79
C ILE A 6 -13.25 1.23 6.00
N ALA A 7 -13.85 1.04 7.18
CA ALA A 7 -13.25 1.40 8.45
C ALA A 7 -12.07 0.46 8.72
N SER A 8 -10.85 0.92 8.44
CA SER A 8 -9.62 0.26 8.86
C SER A 8 -9.35 0.61 10.33
N ILE A 9 -9.61 -0.34 11.22
CA ILE A 9 -9.14 -0.35 12.61
C ILE A 9 -7.65 -0.72 12.62
N GLY A 10 -6.82 0.27 12.28
CA GLY A 10 -5.38 0.27 12.43
C GLY A 10 -4.97 1.68 12.81
N THR A 11 -4.82 1.94 14.12
CA THR A 11 -4.64 3.27 14.70
C THR A 11 -3.22 3.83 14.58
N GLY A 12 -2.32 3.20 13.79
CA GLY A 12 -0.88 3.51 13.84
C GLY A 12 -0.27 4.24 12.65
N HIS A 13 -0.83 4.12 11.43
CA HIS A 13 -0.17 4.69 10.25
C HIS A 13 -0.74 6.06 9.91
N HIS A 14 0.10 7.08 10.03
CA HIS A 14 -0.12 8.38 9.41
C HIS A 14 0.70 8.42 8.12
N PRO A 15 0.06 8.26 6.94
CA PRO A 15 0.79 8.27 5.68
C PRO A 15 1.67 9.50 5.59
N LYS A 16 2.99 9.29 5.51
CA LYS A 16 3.94 10.38 5.33
C LYS A 16 3.62 11.10 4.03
N THR A 17 3.83 12.41 4.04
CA THR A 17 3.69 13.21 2.83
C THR A 17 4.69 12.71 1.80
N PHE A 18 4.18 12.25 0.66
CA PHE A 18 4.97 11.86 -0.50
C PHE A 18 5.40 13.11 -1.27
N LEU A 19 4.44 13.98 -1.57
CA LEU A 19 4.65 15.25 -2.26
C LEU A 19 3.45 16.17 -2.02
N SER A 20 3.54 17.41 -2.49
CA SER A 20 2.45 18.38 -2.43
C SER A 20 1.92 18.68 -3.82
N LEU A 21 0.62 18.47 -4.05
CA LEU A 21 -0.07 18.79 -5.31
C LEU A 21 -1.18 19.81 -5.06
N TYR A 22 -1.59 20.48 -6.12
CA TYR A 22 -2.78 21.31 -6.09
C TYR A 22 -4.04 20.43 -5.94
N CYS A 23 -4.80 20.65 -4.88
CA CYS A 23 -6.08 20.00 -4.65
C CYS A 23 -7.22 20.83 -5.25
N THR A 24 -7.99 20.24 -6.17
CA THR A 24 -9.11 20.92 -6.82
C THR A 24 -10.27 21.21 -5.87
N THR A 25 -10.47 20.40 -4.84
CA THR A 25 -11.51 20.59 -3.82
C THR A 25 -11.20 21.76 -2.89
N ASP A 26 -9.96 21.84 -2.41
CA ASP A 26 -9.52 22.86 -1.44
C ASP A 26 -8.95 24.11 -2.10
N GLN A 27 -8.74 24.07 -3.42
CA GLN A 27 -8.14 25.15 -4.22
C GLN A 27 -6.78 25.64 -3.66
N ALA A 28 -5.98 24.71 -3.14
CA ALA A 28 -4.71 24.99 -2.50
C ALA A 28 -3.71 23.84 -2.72
N ILE A 29 -2.42 24.12 -2.55
CA ILE A 29 -1.39 23.09 -2.50
C ILE A 29 -1.55 22.31 -1.19
N THR A 30 -1.77 21.00 -1.29
CA THR A 30 -1.96 20.12 -0.13
C THR A 30 -1.04 18.91 -0.16
N PRO A 31 -0.64 18.40 1.02
CA PRO A 31 0.09 17.15 1.13
C PRO A 31 -0.69 15.95 0.58
N HIS A 32 -0.03 15.14 -0.24
CA HIS A 32 -0.51 13.87 -0.75
C HIS A 32 0.35 12.73 -0.23
N ALA A 33 -0.20 11.53 -0.10
CA ALA A 33 0.56 10.33 0.18
C ALA A 33 0.53 9.39 -1.02
N ALA A 34 1.63 8.66 -1.23
CA ALA A 34 1.74 7.65 -2.27
C ALA A 34 1.04 6.34 -1.88
N GLY A 35 0.39 5.74 -2.86
CA GLY A 35 -0.10 4.38 -2.87
C GLY A 35 0.71 3.51 -3.81
N ARG A 36 0.01 2.75 -4.63
CA ARG A 36 0.59 1.82 -5.59
C ARG A 36 1.26 2.52 -6.76
N VAL A 37 2.31 1.92 -7.30
CA VAL A 37 2.70 2.15 -8.69
C VAL A 37 1.68 1.41 -9.56
N LEU A 38 0.99 2.14 -10.41
CA LEU A 38 -0.08 1.63 -11.28
C LEU A 38 0.47 1.11 -12.60
N ALA A 39 1.48 1.79 -13.15
CA ALA A 39 2.07 1.45 -14.43
C ALA A 39 3.51 1.95 -14.56
N ARG A 40 4.26 1.26 -15.43
CA ARG A 40 5.58 1.68 -15.93
C ARG A 40 5.46 1.96 -17.42
N HIS A 41 5.69 3.21 -17.83
CA HIS A 41 5.66 3.65 -19.22
C HIS A 41 7.07 4.06 -19.66
N GLY A 42 7.88 3.08 -20.05
CA GLY A 42 9.29 3.30 -20.34
C GLY A 42 10.03 3.75 -19.07
N ALA A 43 10.60 4.95 -19.08
CA ALA A 43 11.25 5.55 -17.91
C ALA A 43 10.27 6.16 -16.89
N LYS A 44 8.98 6.28 -17.23
CA LYS A 44 7.98 6.94 -16.37
C LYS A 44 7.26 5.95 -15.47
N LEU A 45 7.01 6.37 -14.24
CA LEU A 45 6.18 5.71 -13.23
C LEU A 45 4.86 6.45 -13.10
N GLU A 46 3.75 5.72 -13.17
CA GLU A 46 2.45 6.22 -12.74
C GLU A 46 2.20 5.75 -11.31
N ILE A 47 2.02 6.68 -10.37
CA ILE A 47 1.85 6.41 -8.96
C ILE A 47 0.48 6.92 -8.53
N GLN A 48 -0.32 6.04 -7.92
CA GLN A 48 -1.54 6.44 -7.27
C GLN A 48 -1.20 7.31 -6.07
N THR A 49 -1.77 8.50 -6.00
CA THR A 49 -1.63 9.36 -4.82
C THR A 49 -3.01 9.75 -4.29
N TRP A 50 -3.10 10.04 -2.99
CA TRP A 50 -4.33 10.59 -2.41
C TRP A 50 -4.05 11.85 -1.62
N CYS A 51 -4.95 12.83 -1.76
CA CYS A 51 -4.93 14.04 -0.96
C CYS A 51 -5.15 13.69 0.50
N ARG A 52 -4.27 14.12 1.40
CA ARG A 52 -4.42 13.86 2.84
C ARG A 52 -5.60 14.60 3.48
N LYS A 53 -6.11 15.64 2.82
CA LYS A 53 -7.23 16.47 3.30
C LYS A 53 -8.58 15.97 2.78
N CYS A 54 -8.82 16.00 1.47
CA CYS A 54 -10.10 15.61 0.88
C CYS A 54 -10.20 14.13 0.47
N ARG A 55 -9.12 13.35 0.56
CA ARG A 55 -9.04 11.94 0.15
C ARG A 55 -9.27 11.66 -1.34
N ALA A 56 -9.35 12.69 -2.18
CA ALA A 56 -9.38 12.52 -3.63
C ALA A 56 -8.12 11.80 -4.11
N GLN A 57 -8.29 10.85 -5.03
CA GLN A 57 -7.20 10.12 -5.66
C GLN A 57 -6.79 10.79 -6.97
N VAL A 58 -5.49 10.87 -7.23
CA VAL A 58 -4.91 11.45 -8.43
C VAL A 58 -3.73 10.58 -8.87
N SER A 59 -3.63 10.32 -10.18
CA SER A 59 -2.44 9.71 -10.77
C SER A 59 -1.32 10.73 -10.89
N TYR A 60 -0.18 10.44 -10.26
CA TYR A 60 1.04 11.21 -10.40
C TYR A 60 2.00 10.47 -11.33
N ILE A 61 2.28 11.05 -12.50
CA ILE A 61 3.19 10.48 -13.49
C ILE A 61 4.52 11.22 -13.39
N THR A 62 5.59 10.48 -13.15
CA THR A 62 6.94 11.05 -13.02
C THR A 62 7.98 10.13 -13.65
N ASP A 63 9.08 10.71 -14.16
CA ASP A 63 10.30 10.00 -14.53
C ASP A 63 11.30 9.90 -13.37
N GLU A 64 11.20 10.78 -12.39
CA GLU A 64 12.05 10.78 -11.19
C GLU A 64 11.20 10.76 -9.92
N LEU A 65 11.53 9.86 -8.99
CA LEU A 65 10.88 9.83 -7.68
C LEU A 65 11.37 11.01 -6.81
N PRO A 66 10.52 11.54 -5.91
CA PRO A 66 10.98 12.50 -4.91
C PRO A 66 12.20 12.00 -4.14
N ALA A 67 13.08 12.91 -3.73
CA ALA A 67 14.32 12.57 -3.04
C ALA A 67 14.08 11.61 -1.85
N GLY A 68 14.88 10.54 -1.79
CA GLY A 68 14.80 9.51 -0.76
C GLY A 68 13.74 8.43 -0.98
N TYR A 69 12.91 8.55 -2.02
CA TYR A 69 11.98 7.49 -2.41
C TYR A 69 12.61 6.53 -3.42
N GLN A 70 12.27 5.24 -3.27
CA GLN A 70 12.52 4.22 -4.27
C GLN A 70 11.32 3.28 -4.42
N VAL A 71 11.28 2.54 -5.51
CA VAL A 71 10.24 1.52 -5.72
C VAL A 71 10.63 0.25 -4.99
N TYR A 72 9.70 -0.28 -4.21
CA TYR A 72 9.80 -1.60 -3.59
C TYR A 72 8.78 -2.53 -4.24
N GLN A 73 9.23 -3.73 -4.57
CA GLN A 73 8.33 -4.82 -4.94
C GLN A 73 7.77 -5.41 -3.65
N VAL A 74 6.46 -5.47 -3.57
CA VAL A 74 5.73 -6.00 -2.42
C VAL A 74 4.98 -7.23 -2.89
N ARG A 75 5.14 -8.32 -2.13
CA ARG A 75 4.26 -9.49 -2.22
C ARG A 75 3.61 -9.69 -0.87
N VAL A 76 2.29 -9.80 -0.84
CA VAL A 76 1.54 -10.08 0.39
C VAL A 76 0.85 -11.41 0.22
N THR A 77 1.06 -12.32 1.17
CA THR A 77 0.44 -13.64 1.16
C THR A 77 -0.45 -13.80 2.38
N GLY A 78 -1.54 -14.53 2.21
CA GLY A 78 -2.44 -14.98 3.27
C GLY A 78 -2.51 -16.49 3.24
N GLU A 79 -1.95 -17.13 4.24
CA GLU A 79 -1.94 -18.58 4.40
C GLU A 79 -3.00 -19.04 5.39
N ASP A 80 -3.41 -20.29 5.27
CA ASP A 80 -4.24 -20.95 6.26
C ASP A 80 -3.62 -20.80 7.66
N GLY A 81 -4.37 -20.21 8.59
CA GLY A 81 -3.94 -20.11 9.98
C GLY A 81 -3.60 -21.50 10.55
N PRO A 82 -2.54 -21.64 11.36
CA PRO A 82 -2.05 -22.94 11.87
C PRO A 82 -3.02 -23.66 12.81
N HIS A 83 -4.18 -23.05 13.08
CA HIS A 83 -5.17 -23.52 14.03
C HIS A 83 -6.09 -24.62 13.48
N LEU A 84 -6.07 -24.88 12.16
CA LEU A 84 -6.89 -25.93 11.55
C LEU A 84 -6.04 -27.14 11.12
N PRO A 85 -6.43 -28.37 11.53
CA PRO A 85 -5.90 -29.61 10.97
C PRO A 85 -5.94 -29.60 9.44
N ALA A 86 -4.96 -30.22 8.77
CA ALA A 86 -4.80 -30.18 7.32
C ALA A 86 -6.05 -30.64 6.54
N GLU A 87 -6.83 -31.54 7.13
CA GLU A 87 -8.08 -32.09 6.58
C GLU A 87 -9.25 -31.10 6.59
N LEU A 88 -9.14 -30.02 7.37
CA LEU A 88 -10.21 -29.05 7.64
C LEU A 88 -9.90 -27.65 7.13
N ARG A 89 -8.83 -27.47 6.35
CA ARG A 89 -8.43 -26.16 5.80
C ARG A 89 -9.29 -25.81 4.57
N PRO A 90 -10.25 -24.88 4.67
CA PRO A 90 -11.10 -24.49 3.56
C PRO A 90 -10.73 -23.11 3.01
N VAL A 91 -9.67 -22.47 3.53
CA VAL A 91 -9.38 -21.08 3.22
C VAL A 91 -8.41 -21.02 2.04
N PRO A 92 -8.75 -20.35 0.94
CA PRO A 92 -7.87 -20.27 -0.21
C PRO A 92 -6.58 -19.54 0.16
N TYR A 93 -5.43 -20.05 -0.29
CA TYR A 93 -4.19 -19.26 -0.30
C TYR A 93 -4.44 -17.96 -1.09
N LEU A 94 -4.18 -16.83 -0.45
CA LEU A 94 -4.32 -15.51 -1.04
C LEU A 94 -2.95 -14.93 -1.34
N GLU A 95 -2.77 -14.34 -2.51
CA GLU A 95 -1.51 -13.71 -2.91
C GLU A 95 -1.77 -12.51 -3.80
N GLU A 96 -1.01 -11.45 -3.56
CA GLU A 96 -1.02 -10.25 -4.39
C GLU A 96 0.40 -9.68 -4.45
N GLU A 97 0.86 -9.40 -5.67
CA GLU A 97 2.12 -8.70 -5.93
C GLU A 97 1.83 -7.32 -6.52
N PHE A 98 2.52 -6.31 -6.01
CA PHE A 98 2.41 -4.93 -6.48
C PHE A 98 3.66 -4.13 -6.10
N GLU A 99 3.73 -2.90 -6.59
CA GLU A 99 4.84 -1.99 -6.31
C GLU A 99 4.37 -0.79 -5.51
N VAL A 100 5.22 -0.28 -4.62
CA VAL A 100 4.98 0.95 -3.86
C VAL A 100 6.21 1.86 -3.90
N ALA A 101 6.00 3.17 -3.88
CA ALA A 101 7.07 4.14 -3.68
C ALA A 101 7.21 4.43 -2.18
N ALA A 102 8.37 4.12 -1.59
CA ALA A 102 8.63 4.28 -0.17
C ALA A 102 10.06 4.75 0.12
N THR A 103 10.33 5.20 1.34
CA THR A 103 11.67 5.65 1.75
C THR A 103 12.51 4.60 2.48
N SER A 104 11.88 3.52 2.95
CA SER A 104 12.53 2.39 3.63
C SER A 104 11.70 1.11 3.47
N PRO A 105 12.23 -0.08 3.77
CA PRO A 105 11.44 -1.32 3.81
C PRO A 105 10.25 -1.23 4.78
N GLN A 106 10.44 -0.61 5.95
CA GLN A 106 9.36 -0.37 6.90
C GLN A 106 8.28 0.57 6.33
N ASP A 107 8.63 1.66 5.64
CA ASP A 107 7.65 2.52 4.97
C ASP A 107 6.94 1.78 3.83
N ALA A 108 7.61 0.84 3.15
CA ALA A 108 7.00 0.00 2.12
C ALA A 108 5.98 -0.98 2.72
N HIS A 109 6.30 -1.61 3.86
CA HIS A 109 5.37 -2.46 4.61
C HIS A 109 4.14 -1.66 5.04
N GLU A 110 4.34 -0.51 5.68
CA GLU A 110 3.22 0.32 6.13
C GLU A 110 2.34 0.78 4.96
N ARG A 111 2.90 1.07 3.78
CA ARG A 111 2.11 1.38 2.59
C ARG A 111 1.37 0.15 2.05
N ALA A 112 2.01 -1.02 2.10
CA ALA A 112 1.43 -2.28 1.66
C ALA A 112 0.15 -2.62 2.43
N ASP A 113 0.13 -2.40 3.75
CA ASP A 113 -1.03 -2.59 4.63
C ASP A 113 -2.30 -1.88 4.12
N PHE A 114 -2.16 -0.70 3.52
CA PHE A 114 -3.30 0.05 2.99
C PHE A 114 -3.52 -0.13 1.49
N ALA A 115 -2.48 -0.56 0.78
CA ALA A 115 -2.51 -0.70 -0.67
C ALA A 115 -3.10 -2.04 -1.11
N HIS A 116 -2.91 -3.13 -0.36
CA HIS A 116 -3.39 -4.45 -0.76
C HIS A 116 -4.92 -4.50 -0.92
N SER A 117 -5.39 -5.29 -1.89
CA SER A 117 -6.82 -5.48 -2.17
C SER A 117 -7.38 -6.74 -1.51
N LEU A 118 -6.50 -7.62 -1.01
CA LEU A 118 -6.85 -8.87 -0.37
C LEU A 118 -7.57 -8.67 0.98
N ARG A 119 -8.45 -9.61 1.33
CA ARG A 119 -9.13 -9.65 2.63
C ARG A 119 -8.60 -10.84 3.44
N PHE A 120 -7.66 -10.57 4.34
CA PHE A 120 -6.96 -11.61 5.11
C PHE A 120 -7.70 -12.13 6.34
N THR A 121 -9.03 -12.06 6.41
CA THR A 121 -9.79 -12.45 7.61
C THR A 121 -9.46 -13.89 8.04
N GLY A 122 -8.75 -14.05 9.16
CA GLY A 122 -8.33 -15.35 9.71
C GLY A 122 -7.11 -16.00 9.06
N HIS A 123 -6.42 -15.32 8.15
CA HIS A 123 -5.20 -15.81 7.51
C HIS A 123 -3.96 -15.42 8.33
N LEU A 124 -2.94 -16.25 8.26
CA LEU A 124 -1.59 -15.82 8.63
C LEU A 124 -1.03 -15.00 7.46
N THR A 125 -0.83 -13.70 7.69
CA THR A 125 -0.35 -12.78 6.65
C THR A 125 1.16 -12.64 6.69
N HIS A 126 1.82 -12.78 5.54
CA HIS A 126 3.24 -12.45 5.38
C HIS A 126 3.40 -11.34 4.36
N PHE A 127 4.28 -10.38 4.67
CA PHE A 127 4.71 -9.34 3.75
C PHE A 127 6.14 -9.63 3.31
N TYR A 128 6.35 -9.61 2.00
CA TYR A 128 7.66 -9.73 1.40
C TYR A 128 8.00 -8.41 0.72
N ILE A 129 9.13 -7.82 1.08
CA ILE A 129 9.64 -6.57 0.52
C ILE A 129 10.91 -6.89 -0.25
N ASN A 130 10.90 -6.68 -1.57
CA ASN A 130 11.95 -7.10 -2.50
C ASN A 130 12.33 -8.59 -2.37
N GLY A 131 11.34 -9.44 -2.07
CA GLY A 131 11.52 -10.89 -1.94
C GLY A 131 11.91 -11.38 -0.55
N GLU A 132 12.26 -10.49 0.38
CA GLU A 132 12.58 -10.85 1.76
C GLU A 132 11.35 -10.72 2.66
N VAL A 133 11.12 -11.71 3.54
CA VAL A 133 10.06 -11.61 4.56
C VAL A 133 10.38 -10.43 5.45
N HIS A 134 9.48 -9.44 5.47
CA HIS A 134 9.62 -8.26 6.31
C HIS A 134 8.63 -8.35 7.47
N LEU A 135 9.17 -8.34 8.68
CA LEU A 135 8.38 -8.20 9.89
C LEU A 135 8.15 -6.72 10.16
N ASP A 136 6.94 -6.39 10.60
CA ASP A 136 6.63 -5.04 11.04
C ASP A 136 7.44 -4.72 12.29
N GLU A 137 8.35 -3.75 12.20
CA GLU A 137 9.25 -3.36 13.31
C GLU A 137 8.50 -2.82 14.55
N ARG A 138 7.19 -2.60 14.46
CA ARG A 138 6.33 -2.21 15.60
C ARG A 138 6.09 -3.36 16.58
N PHE A 139 6.32 -4.61 16.19
CA PHE A 139 6.02 -5.82 16.96
C PHE A 139 7.25 -6.74 17.08
#